data_AF-A0A819ZUT0-F1
#
_entry.id   AF-A0A819ZUT0-F1
#
_cell.length_a   1.000
_cell.length_b   1.000
_cell.length_c   1.000
_cell.angle_alpha   90.00
_cell.angle_beta   90.00
_cell.angle_gamma   90.00
#
_symmetry.space_group_name_H-M   'P 1'
#
loop_
_entity.id
_entity.type
_entity.pdbx_description
1 polymer ?
#
loop_
_entity_poly.entity_id
_entity_poly.type
_entity_poly.pdbx_seq_one_letter_code
_entity_poly.pdbx_strand_id
1 'polypeptide(L)'
;YLFGGYASVGWTSTYGAYINDPRAFLFTLTNPHNIPPTKYLVKPESVANALQYSDGYGPIFGGCDITIFTNSNSNQSSSVSFPYFYVDTTGQGKNTFTGTANFTTLDIEVFKIC
;
A
#
# COMPACT_ATOMS: atom_id res chain seq x y z
N TYR A 1 10.37 9.14 0.70
CA TYR A 1 9.66 8.86 1.95
C TYR A 1 9.63 7.37 2.17
N LEU A 2 9.60 6.94 3.44
CA LEU A 2 9.60 5.53 3.82
C LEU A 2 8.21 5.15 4.32
N PHE A 3 7.58 4.25 3.60
CA PHE A 3 6.23 3.77 3.86
C PHE A 3 6.08 2.36 3.29
N GLY A 4 4.98 1.70 3.62
CA GLY A 4 4.69 0.40 3.07
C GLY A 4 3.39 -0.16 3.64
N GLY A 5 3.27 -1.47 3.57
CA GLY A 5 2.19 -2.18 4.21
C GLY A 5 2.62 -3.54 4.72
N TYR A 6 1.85 -4.05 5.65
CA TYR A 6 1.96 -5.38 6.20
C TYR A 6 0.84 -6.25 5.62
N ALA A 7 1.22 -7.42 5.13
CA ALA A 7 0.31 -8.49 4.78
C ALA A 7 0.56 -9.67 5.74
N SER A 8 -0.52 -10.21 6.28
CA SER A 8 -0.52 -11.35 7.19
C SER A 8 -0.67 -12.70 6.48
N VAL A 9 -0.90 -12.62 5.16
CA VAL A 9 -0.98 -13.72 4.21
C VAL A 9 0.15 -13.60 3.19
N GLY A 10 0.48 -14.71 2.52
CA GLY A 10 1.51 -14.70 1.47
C GLY A 10 1.04 -13.98 0.21
N TRP A 11 1.97 -13.29 -0.47
CA TRP A 11 1.75 -12.75 -1.81
C TRP A 11 1.77 -13.87 -2.84
N THR A 12 0.59 -14.40 -3.16
CA THR A 12 0.38 -15.41 -4.20
C THR A 12 -0.43 -14.81 -5.34
N SER A 13 -0.04 -15.04 -6.59
CA SER A 13 -0.78 -14.51 -7.75
C SER A 13 -2.21 -15.03 -7.68
N THR A 14 -3.16 -14.11 -7.60
CA THR A 14 -4.60 -14.42 -7.63
C THR A 14 -5.22 -14.02 -8.96
N TYR A 15 -4.39 -13.78 -9.98
CA TYR A 15 -4.82 -13.21 -11.26
C TYR A 15 -5.63 -11.91 -11.09
N GLY A 16 -5.29 -11.12 -10.07
CA GLY A 16 -6.01 -9.88 -9.74
C GLY A 16 -7.28 -10.08 -8.91
N ALA A 17 -7.59 -11.28 -8.41
CA ALA A 17 -8.66 -11.41 -7.43
C ALA A 17 -8.25 -10.77 -6.09
N TYR A 18 -9.23 -10.21 -5.37
CA TYR A 18 -9.00 -9.65 -4.05
C TYR A 18 -8.62 -10.73 -3.04
N ILE A 19 -7.75 -10.35 -2.11
CA ILE A 19 -7.29 -11.20 -1.03
C ILE A 19 -7.82 -10.64 0.28
N ASN A 20 -8.51 -11.50 1.03
CA ASN A 20 -8.96 -11.18 2.38
C ASN A 20 -7.77 -11.15 3.34
N ASP A 21 -7.61 -10.04 4.05
CA ASP A 21 -6.63 -9.94 5.13
C ASP A 21 -7.08 -8.91 6.18
N PRO A 22 -7.78 -9.34 7.25
CA PRO A 22 -8.25 -8.43 8.30
C PRO A 22 -7.11 -7.88 9.16
N ARG A 23 -5.89 -8.42 9.03
CA ARG A 23 -4.70 -7.94 9.76
C ARG A 23 -3.82 -7.03 8.90
N ALA A 24 -4.16 -6.81 7.63
CA ALA A 24 -3.41 -5.92 6.77
C ALA A 24 -3.46 -4.48 7.31
N PHE A 25 -2.35 -3.77 7.17
CA PHE A 25 -2.27 -2.35 7.49
C PHE A 25 -1.23 -1.65 6.62
N LEU A 26 -1.45 -0.38 6.34
CA LEU A 26 -0.42 0.49 5.77
C LEU A 26 0.34 1.18 6.90
N PHE A 27 1.52 1.67 6.59
CA PHE A 27 2.27 2.52 7.50
C PHE A 27 3.11 3.55 6.75
N THR A 28 3.36 4.67 7.43
CA THR A 28 4.43 5.61 7.09
C THR A 28 5.43 5.64 8.23
N LEU A 29 6.73 5.66 7.92
CA LEU A 29 7.80 5.93 8.89
C LEU A 29 8.33 7.35 8.72
N THR A 30 8.34 7.86 7.49
CA THR A 30 8.55 9.27 7.16
C THR A 30 7.54 9.72 6.12
N ASN A 31 7.12 10.98 6.15
CA ASN A 31 6.14 11.56 5.22
C ASN A 31 6.41 13.06 4.99
N PRO A 32 5.83 13.66 3.93
CA PRO A 32 6.02 15.09 3.61
C PRO A 32 5.53 16.07 4.67
N HIS A 33 4.70 15.61 5.60
CA HIS A 33 3.95 16.46 6.53
C HIS A 33 4.53 16.46 7.95
N ASN A 34 5.70 15.84 8.15
CA ASN A 34 6.34 15.66 9.48
C ASN A 34 5.41 14.97 10.52
N ILE A 35 4.46 14.17 10.05
CA ILE A 35 3.61 13.36 10.92
C ILE A 35 4.46 12.22 11.49
N PRO A 36 4.37 11.88 12.79
CA PRO A 36 5.07 10.73 13.35
C PRO A 36 4.73 9.42 12.62
N PRO A 37 5.53 8.36 12.77
CA PRO A 37 5.22 7.05 12.21
C PRO A 37 3.78 6.64 12.50
N THR A 38 3.02 6.38 11.44
CA THR A 38 1.56 6.19 11.52
C THR A 38 1.17 4.85 10.92
N LYS A 39 0.23 4.18 11.56
CA LYS A 39 -0.36 2.92 11.13
C LYS A 39 -1.80 3.16 10.67
N TYR A 40 -2.14 2.68 9.48
CA TYR A 40 -3.49 2.79 8.90
C TYR A 40 -4.09 1.40 8.76
N LEU A 41 -5.17 1.13 9.49
CA LEU A 41 -5.84 -0.17 9.47
C LEU A 41 -6.75 -0.30 8.25
N VAL A 42 -6.92 -1.52 7.75
CA VAL A 42 -7.95 -1.81 6.75
C VAL A 42 -9.33 -1.45 7.31
N LYS A 43 -10.20 -0.86 6.49
CA LYS A 43 -11.58 -0.57 6.90
C LYS A 43 -12.34 -1.88 7.16
N PRO A 44 -13.19 -1.98 8.19
CA PRO A 44 -13.94 -3.19 8.50
C PRO A 44 -14.72 -3.77 7.30
N GLU A 45 -15.32 -2.90 6.49
CA GLU A 45 -16.07 -3.27 5.28
C GLU A 45 -15.18 -3.63 4.08
N SER A 46 -13.88 -3.34 4.15
CA SER A 46 -12.91 -3.56 3.06
C SER A 46 -11.95 -4.73 3.32
N VAL A 47 -12.12 -5.49 4.42
CA VAL A 47 -11.22 -6.60 4.77
C VAL A 47 -11.13 -7.67 3.68
N ALA A 48 -12.20 -7.88 2.90
CA ALA A 48 -12.23 -8.80 1.76
C ALA A 48 -11.45 -8.29 0.54
N ASN A 49 -11.07 -7.01 0.54
CA ASN A 49 -10.38 -6.30 -0.54
C ASN A 49 -9.04 -5.71 -0.05
N ALA A 50 -8.48 -6.29 1.02
CA ALA A 50 -7.32 -5.74 1.71
C ALA A 50 -6.07 -5.72 0.84
N LEU A 51 -5.90 -6.73 -0.03
CA LEU A 51 -4.74 -6.86 -0.91
C LEU A 51 -5.19 -7.35 -2.30
N GLN A 52 -4.35 -7.14 -3.30
CA GLN A 52 -4.49 -7.70 -4.64
C GLN A 52 -3.10 -7.94 -5.24
N TYR A 53 -2.94 -9.02 -6.00
CA TYR A 53 -1.69 -9.28 -6.72
C TYR A 53 -1.95 -10.04 -8.03
N SER A 54 -1.21 -9.63 -9.05
CA SER A 54 -1.20 -10.24 -10.38
C SER A 54 0.23 -10.22 -10.90
N ASP A 55 0.60 -11.19 -11.74
CA ASP A 55 1.95 -11.23 -12.32
C ASP A 55 2.21 -10.04 -13.28
N GLY A 56 1.14 -9.42 -13.80
CA GLY A 56 1.23 -8.24 -14.67
C GLY A 56 1.24 -6.89 -13.94
N TYR A 57 0.86 -6.85 -12.66
CA TYR A 57 0.82 -5.63 -11.85
C TYR A 57 0.70 -5.95 -10.35
N GLY A 58 1.30 -5.11 -9.51
CA GLY A 58 1.30 -5.28 -8.06
C GLY A 58 2.70 -5.53 -7.51
N PRO A 59 2.84 -5.61 -6.18
CA PRO A 59 1.78 -5.77 -5.17
C PRO A 59 0.86 -4.54 -4.99
N ILE A 60 -0.40 -4.80 -4.60
CA ILE A 60 -1.39 -3.76 -4.30
C ILE A 60 -1.94 -3.96 -2.88
N PHE A 61 -1.97 -2.89 -2.11
CA PHE A 61 -2.75 -2.79 -0.89
C PHE A 61 -4.05 -2.03 -1.17
N GLY A 62 -5.17 -2.64 -0.77
CA GLY A 62 -6.50 -2.21 -1.14
C GLY A 62 -6.77 -2.56 -2.60
N GLY A 63 -7.87 -2.05 -3.16
CA GLY A 63 -8.08 -2.07 -4.61
C GLY A 63 -7.23 -1.07 -5.39
N CYS A 64 -6.60 -0.10 -4.71
CA CYS A 64 -5.68 0.88 -5.31
C CYS A 64 -5.05 1.86 -4.30
N ASP A 65 -5.12 1.58 -2.99
CA ASP A 65 -4.65 2.54 -1.98
C ASP A 65 -3.13 2.75 -2.08
N ILE A 66 -2.39 1.66 -2.28
CA ILE A 66 -1.00 1.69 -2.76
C ILE A 66 -0.86 0.62 -3.84
N THR A 67 -0.43 1.04 -5.02
CA THR A 67 -0.17 0.17 -6.16
C THR A 67 1.29 0.30 -6.58
N ILE A 68 2.03 -0.82 -6.55
CA ILE A 68 3.39 -0.89 -7.08
C ILE A 68 3.33 -1.57 -8.46
N PHE A 69 3.81 -0.90 -9.50
CA PHE A 69 3.92 -1.51 -10.83
C PHE A 69 5.33 -2.05 -11.10
N THR A 70 5.42 -2.92 -12.10
CA THR A 70 6.70 -3.36 -12.67
C THR A 70 7.57 -2.16 -13.07
N ASN A 71 8.89 -2.31 -12.90
CA ASN A 71 9.86 -1.26 -13.18
C ASN A 71 9.61 0.03 -12.36
N SER A 72 9.07 -0.10 -11.14
CA SER A 72 8.74 1.03 -10.26
C SER A 72 9.92 1.95 -9.95
N ASN A 73 11.16 1.46 -10.11
CA ASN A 73 12.39 2.22 -9.92
C ASN A 73 12.84 3.04 -11.14
N SER A 74 12.21 2.86 -12.31
CA SER A 74 12.58 3.54 -13.56
C SER A 74 11.41 4.27 -14.22
N ASN A 75 10.21 4.21 -13.64
CA ASN A 75 9.04 4.93 -14.12
C ASN A 75 8.17 5.49 -12.97
N GLN A 76 7.20 6.34 -13.29
CA GLN A 76 6.27 6.96 -12.33
C GLN A 76 4.86 6.33 -12.36
N SER A 77 4.74 5.05 -12.74
CA SER A 77 3.42 4.40 -12.89
C SER A 77 2.83 3.97 -11.55
N SER A 78 3.68 3.69 -10.54
CA SER A 78 3.22 3.36 -9.18
C SER A 78 2.44 4.52 -8.59
N SER A 79 1.41 4.20 -7.80
CA SER A 79 0.43 5.20 -7.39
C SER A 79 -0.14 4.97 -6.00
N VAL A 80 -0.67 6.05 -5.42
CA VAL A 80 -1.38 6.08 -4.15
C VAL A 80 -2.75 6.68 -4.37
N SER A 81 -3.80 5.90 -4.13
CA SER A 81 -5.19 6.37 -4.16
C SER A 81 -5.86 6.35 -2.78
N PHE A 82 -5.11 6.08 -1.72
CA PHE A 82 -5.58 6.12 -0.33
C PHE A 82 -6.40 7.40 -0.05
N PRO A 83 -7.52 7.31 0.70
CA PRO A 83 -7.91 6.23 1.62
C PRO A 83 -9.21 5.48 1.25
N TYR A 84 -9.25 4.75 0.13
CA TYR A 84 -10.47 4.01 -0.24
C TYR A 84 -10.68 2.77 0.63
N PHE A 85 -9.63 2.01 0.94
CA PHE A 85 -9.72 0.70 1.60
C PHE A 85 -9.12 0.68 3.01
N TYR A 86 -8.25 1.63 3.32
CA TYR A 86 -7.65 1.81 4.64
C TYR A 86 -8.14 3.11 5.30
N VAL A 87 -8.20 3.13 6.63
CA VAL A 87 -8.70 4.27 7.41
C VAL A 87 -7.66 5.39 7.43
N ASP A 88 -8.05 6.60 7.04
CA ASP A 88 -7.23 7.79 7.21
C ASP A 88 -7.40 8.40 8.60
N THR A 89 -6.34 8.31 9.40
CA THR A 89 -6.28 8.89 10.74
C THR A 89 -5.57 10.26 10.77
N THR A 90 -5.03 10.73 9.65
CA THR A 90 -4.27 11.99 9.56
C THR A 90 -4.99 13.08 8.77
N GLY A 91 -6.01 12.71 7.99
CA GLY A 91 -6.78 13.62 7.14
C GLY A 91 -6.00 14.11 5.92
N GLN A 92 -4.83 13.53 5.63
CA GLN A 92 -3.98 13.90 4.50
C GLN A 92 -4.24 13.05 3.26
N GLY A 93 -5.01 11.96 3.38
CA GLY A 93 -5.25 11.02 2.29
C GLY A 93 -3.94 10.60 1.63
N LYS A 94 -3.95 10.41 0.30
CA LYS A 94 -2.78 10.00 -0.48
C LYS A 94 -1.53 10.87 -0.26
N ASN A 95 -1.70 12.15 0.11
CA ASN A 95 -0.59 13.07 0.32
C ASN A 95 0.26 12.66 1.54
N THR A 96 -0.28 11.87 2.47
CA THR A 96 0.46 11.34 3.62
C THR A 96 1.65 10.46 3.23
N PHE A 97 1.68 9.88 2.03
CA PHE A 97 2.74 8.95 1.63
C PHE A 97 3.88 9.65 0.89
N THR A 98 3.57 10.29 -0.23
CA THR A 98 4.56 10.88 -1.13
C THR A 98 4.33 12.36 -1.43
N GLY A 99 3.16 12.90 -1.06
CA GLY A 99 2.71 14.24 -1.43
C GLY A 99 2.14 14.34 -2.85
N THR A 100 2.20 13.26 -3.64
CA THR A 100 1.70 13.19 -5.03
C THR A 100 0.96 11.87 -5.26
N ALA A 101 0.14 11.78 -6.31
CA ALA A 101 -0.59 10.55 -6.60
C ALA A 101 0.30 9.46 -7.20
N ASN A 102 1.35 9.83 -7.92
CA ASN A 102 2.27 8.93 -8.62
C ASN A 102 3.68 9.07 -8.06
N PHE A 103 4.45 7.98 -8.10
CA PHE A 103 5.82 7.97 -7.59
C PHE A 103 6.71 6.93 -8.29
N THR A 104 8.01 7.17 -8.19
CA THR A 104 9.08 6.21 -8.53
C THR A 104 9.68 5.71 -7.22
N THR A 105 9.85 4.40 -7.11
CA THR A 105 10.51 3.79 -5.94
C THR A 105 12.01 4.01 -6.03
N LEU A 106 12.64 4.25 -4.90
CA LEU A 106 14.11 4.22 -4.83
C LEU A 106 14.59 2.80 -4.52
N ASP A 107 13.91 2.13 -3.60
CA ASP A 107 14.18 0.76 -3.20
C ASP A 107 12.89 0.11 -2.66
N ILE A 108 12.85 -1.22 -2.65
CA ILE A 108 11.78 -2.03 -2.06
C ILE A 108 12.40 -3.18 -1.27
N GLU A 109 12.12 -3.21 0.02
CA GLU A 109 12.52 -4.31 0.91
C GLU A 109 11.30 -5.13 1.34
N VAL A 110 11.45 -6.46 1.39
CA VAL A 110 10.40 -7.38 1.82
C VAL A 110 10.94 -8.24 2.96
N PHE A 111 10.28 -8.15 4.12
CA PHE A 111 10.63 -8.92 5.31
C PHE A 111 9.53 -9.94 5.62
N LYS A 112 9.92 -11.15 6.01
CA LYS A 112 9.01 -12.17 6.55
C LYS A 112 9.51 -12.64 7.91
N ILE A 113 8.58 -12.96 8.80
CA ILE A 113 8.89 -13.65 10.06
C ILE A 113 8.68 -15.14 9.80
N CYS A 114 9.69 -15.94 10.11
CA CYS A 114 9.65 -17.41 10.02
C CYS A 114 9.07 -18.01 11.30
#